data_AF-A0A931YML5-F1
#
_entry.id   AF-A0A931YML5-F1
#
_cell.length_a   1.000
_cell.length_b   1.000
_cell.length_c   1.000
_cell.angle_alpha   90.00
_cell.angle_beta   90.00
_cell.angle_gamma   90.00
#
_symmetry.space_group_name_H-M   'P 1'
#
loop_
_entity.id
_entity.type
_entity.pdbx_description
1 polymer ?
#
loop_
_entity_poly.entity_id
_entity_poly.type
_entity_poly.pdbx_seq_one_letter_code
_entity_poly.pdbx_strand_id
1 'polypeptide(L)'
;MQTTTKRWEDGGCLPLPLASIWITGACPLRCRHCYEANNPFRGHLPTSDVLRTMDRLAPYVQSISFMGGEPTIHPDIATLCAHAHTLGKYTLLVTSGVHLPERTIATLCAHIDCVKIGMDGVTPETHDAVRGAGSFAKAMQTWAALPALVPTMCKFTVNAQNVHELPQVVPFYRALGAKRVVLNGWLPIGTGAEPWNRTFALTAEHVATVNRFVHEHLKPRYHEFPVSRSCSLDAGCRDRPARMYYVTRTGAVAPCIFSAAHAIGDIRDPATDVAALLQELDTHRIGCRALIAARRHHPASRLTIACAL
;
A
#
# COMPACT_ATOMS: atom_id res chain seq x y z
N MET A 1 -13.44 -16.81 27.98
CA MET A 1 -13.11 -16.74 26.55
C MET A 1 -13.91 -15.60 25.92
N GLN A 2 -13.33 -14.39 25.88
CA GLN A 2 -13.95 -13.28 25.15
C GLN A 2 -13.42 -13.32 23.72
N THR A 3 -14.30 -13.67 22.78
CA THR A 3 -14.10 -13.47 21.35
C THR A 3 -14.08 -11.97 21.10
N THR A 4 -12.91 -11.35 21.14
CA THR A 4 -12.71 -10.00 20.61
C THR A 4 -12.93 -10.07 19.11
N THR A 5 -14.02 -9.46 18.64
CA THR A 5 -14.34 -9.28 17.24
C THR A 5 -13.17 -8.54 16.57
N LYS A 6 -12.31 -9.29 15.87
CA LYS A 6 -11.17 -8.75 15.09
C LYS A 6 -11.61 -7.88 13.91
N ARG A 7 -12.92 -7.79 13.64
CA ARG A 7 -13.45 -7.09 12.48
C ARG A 7 -13.60 -5.60 12.75
N TRP A 8 -12.98 -4.88 11.84
CA TRP A 8 -12.81 -3.45 11.81
C TRP A 8 -14.07 -2.78 11.24
N GLU A 9 -15.07 -2.51 12.09
CA GLU A 9 -16.41 -2.08 11.65
C GLU A 9 -16.45 -0.62 11.14
N ASP A 10 -15.58 0.25 11.67
CA ASP A 10 -15.71 1.72 11.55
C ASP A 10 -14.57 2.46 10.80
N GLY A 11 -13.70 1.75 10.08
CA GLY A 11 -12.77 2.40 9.14
C GLY A 11 -11.59 3.22 9.72
N GLY A 12 -11.32 3.22 11.03
CA GLY A 12 -10.13 3.87 11.67
C GLY A 12 -8.69 3.56 11.12
N CYS A 13 -7.64 3.71 11.93
CA CYS A 13 -6.25 3.35 11.58
C CYS A 13 -5.86 1.86 11.72
N LEU A 14 -5.37 1.23 10.63
CA LEU A 14 -4.72 -0.11 10.62
C LEU A 14 -3.88 -0.38 11.89
N PRO A 15 -4.04 -1.53 12.57
CA PRO A 15 -3.29 -1.80 13.80
C PRO A 15 -1.78 -1.80 13.55
N LEU A 16 -1.04 -1.06 14.37
CA LEU A 16 0.41 -0.97 14.31
C LEU A 16 1.03 -1.71 15.50
N PRO A 17 2.19 -2.37 15.34
CA PRO A 17 3.03 -2.37 14.14
C PRO A 17 2.51 -3.23 12.99
N LEU A 18 2.83 -2.82 11.76
CA LEU A 18 2.45 -3.52 10.53
C LEU A 18 3.70 -4.05 9.81
N ALA A 19 3.76 -5.36 9.56
CA ALA A 19 4.70 -5.93 8.60
C ALA A 19 4.03 -6.07 7.23
N SER A 20 4.64 -5.51 6.19
CA SER A 20 4.21 -5.68 4.80
C SER A 20 5.20 -6.62 4.10
N ILE A 21 4.76 -7.83 3.80
CA ILE A 21 5.59 -8.89 3.27
C ILE A 21 5.38 -8.99 1.76
N TRP A 22 6.47 -8.82 1.01
CA TRP A 22 6.47 -9.02 -0.43
C TRP A 22 6.62 -10.51 -0.73
N ILE A 23 5.59 -11.14 -1.29
CA ILE A 23 5.54 -12.61 -1.45
C ILE A 23 5.72 -13.09 -2.89
N THR A 24 5.63 -12.21 -3.88
CA THR A 24 5.77 -12.57 -5.29
C THR A 24 6.14 -11.38 -6.15
N GLY A 25 6.92 -11.62 -7.21
CA GLY A 25 7.18 -10.64 -8.27
C GLY A 25 6.34 -10.88 -9.52
N ALA A 26 5.57 -11.96 -9.56
CA ALA A 26 4.62 -12.21 -10.61
C ALA A 26 3.50 -11.15 -10.54
N CYS A 27 3.06 -10.65 -11.68
CA CYS A 27 1.93 -9.73 -11.78
C CYS A 27 1.31 -9.83 -13.17
N PRO A 28 -0.03 -9.90 -13.31
CA PRO A 28 -0.68 -9.88 -14.62
C PRO A 28 -0.67 -8.48 -15.26
N LEU A 29 -0.32 -7.44 -14.50
CA LEU A 29 -0.32 -6.05 -14.94
C LEU A 29 1.09 -5.50 -15.16
N ARG A 30 1.20 -4.49 -16.02
CA ARG A 30 2.41 -3.68 -16.23
C ARG A 30 2.10 -2.20 -16.00
N CYS A 31 1.68 -1.88 -14.78
CA CYS A 31 1.22 -0.54 -14.41
C CYS A 31 2.30 0.53 -14.66
N ARG A 32 1.90 1.69 -15.16
CA ARG A 32 2.83 2.80 -15.46
C ARG A 32 3.51 3.40 -14.23
N HIS A 33 2.97 3.19 -13.03
CA HIS A 33 3.59 3.62 -11.74
C HIS A 33 4.30 2.50 -10.98
N CYS A 34 4.47 1.31 -11.57
CA CYS A 34 5.02 0.17 -10.85
C CYS A 34 6.45 0.45 -10.37
N TYR A 35 6.63 0.54 -9.04
CA TYR A 35 7.92 0.80 -8.42
C TYR A 35 8.86 -0.42 -8.45
N GLU A 36 8.33 -1.64 -8.62
CA GLU A 36 9.10 -2.90 -8.75
C GLU A 36 9.39 -3.28 -10.20
N ALA A 37 9.06 -2.45 -11.19
CA ALA A 37 9.16 -2.85 -12.60
C ALA A 37 10.58 -3.29 -13.03
N ASN A 38 11.61 -2.67 -12.43
CA ASN A 38 13.01 -2.95 -12.72
C ASN A 38 13.56 -4.14 -11.92
N ASN A 39 12.77 -4.71 -11.01
CA ASN A 39 13.15 -5.94 -10.32
C ASN A 39 13.15 -7.08 -11.35
N PRO A 40 14.16 -7.96 -11.43
CA PRO A 40 14.16 -9.08 -12.38
C PRO A 40 13.34 -10.29 -11.89
N PHE A 41 13.06 -10.39 -10.59
CA PHE A 41 12.33 -11.53 -10.04
C PHE A 41 10.85 -11.47 -10.41
N ARG A 42 10.34 -12.54 -11.01
CA ARG A 42 8.94 -12.69 -11.43
C ARG A 42 8.27 -13.95 -10.86
N GLY A 43 8.93 -14.64 -9.91
CA GLY A 43 8.42 -15.85 -9.29
C GLY A 43 7.60 -15.61 -8.02
N HIS A 44 7.33 -16.69 -7.30
CA HIS A 44 6.76 -16.68 -5.95
C HIS A 44 7.86 -17.02 -4.94
N LEU A 45 7.80 -16.43 -3.75
CA LEU A 45 8.61 -16.92 -2.65
C LEU A 45 8.12 -18.32 -2.23
N PRO A 46 9.03 -19.21 -1.78
CA PRO A 46 8.59 -20.47 -1.20
C PRO A 46 7.66 -20.22 -0.01
N THR A 47 6.52 -20.89 0.03
CA THR A 47 5.52 -20.75 1.10
C THR A 47 6.14 -20.95 2.48
N SER A 48 7.04 -21.94 2.62
CA SER A 48 7.80 -22.18 3.84
C SER A 48 8.60 -20.96 4.32
N ASP A 49 9.15 -20.16 3.41
CA ASP A 49 9.97 -18.99 3.75
C ASP A 49 9.10 -17.84 4.25
N VAL A 50 7.94 -17.67 3.62
CA VAL A 50 6.95 -16.68 4.06
C VAL A 50 6.39 -17.05 5.42
N LEU A 51 6.02 -18.32 5.65
CA LEU A 51 5.54 -18.80 6.95
C LEU A 51 6.57 -18.58 8.07
N ARG A 52 7.84 -18.97 7.85
CA ARG A 52 8.92 -18.72 8.83
C ARG A 52 9.11 -17.23 9.12
N THR A 53 9.03 -16.39 8.10
CA THR A 53 9.11 -14.93 8.26
C THR A 53 7.97 -14.40 9.12
N MET A 54 6.75 -14.89 8.90
CA MET A 54 5.58 -14.52 9.69
C MET A 54 5.73 -14.94 11.15
N ASP A 55 6.17 -16.17 11.41
CA ASP A 55 6.38 -16.68 12.77
C ASP A 55 7.40 -15.83 13.55
N ARG A 56 8.48 -15.43 12.89
CA ARG A 56 9.52 -14.58 13.49
C ARG A 56 9.05 -13.16 13.77
N LEU A 57 8.18 -12.61 12.92
CA LEU A 57 7.63 -11.26 13.10
C LEU A 57 6.46 -11.21 14.07
N ALA A 58 5.73 -12.32 14.23
CA ALA A 58 4.49 -12.38 14.97
C ALA A 58 4.59 -11.82 16.41
N PRO A 59 5.66 -12.05 17.19
CA PRO A 59 5.76 -11.47 18.54
C PRO A 59 5.80 -9.93 18.56
N TYR A 60 6.19 -9.30 17.45
CA TYR A 60 6.53 -7.87 17.40
C TYR A 60 5.52 -7.01 16.63
N VAL A 61 4.63 -7.63 15.86
CA VAL A 61 3.66 -6.92 15.01
C VAL A 61 2.22 -7.25 15.39
N GLN A 62 1.32 -6.29 15.16
CA GLN A 62 -0.12 -6.49 15.31
C GLN A 62 -0.78 -6.89 13.99
N SER A 63 -0.23 -6.41 12.87
CA SER A 63 -0.77 -6.63 11.55
C SER A 63 0.26 -7.20 10.59
N ILE A 64 -0.21 -8.02 9.65
CA ILE A 64 0.54 -8.49 8.49
C ILE A 64 -0.22 -8.07 7.23
N SER A 65 0.50 -7.54 6.24
CA SER A 65 -0.04 -7.34 4.91
C SER A 65 0.72 -8.11 3.85
N PHE A 66 -0.02 -8.74 2.94
CA PHE A 66 0.53 -9.44 1.79
C PHE A 66 0.51 -8.52 0.57
N MET A 67 1.68 -8.39 -0.05
CA MET A 67 1.88 -7.58 -1.25
C MET A 67 2.91 -8.21 -2.16
N GLY A 68 3.24 -7.54 -3.28
CA GLY A 68 4.12 -8.12 -4.28
C GLY A 68 4.11 -7.34 -5.58
N GLY A 69 4.23 -8.08 -6.68
CA GLY A 69 3.45 -7.83 -7.88
C GLY A 69 1.96 -7.96 -7.55
N GLU A 70 1.37 -9.12 -7.81
CA GLU A 70 -0.02 -9.42 -7.44
C GLU A 70 -0.08 -10.60 -6.46
N PRO A 71 -0.37 -10.40 -5.17
CA PRO A 71 -0.35 -11.50 -4.19
C PRO A 71 -1.41 -12.57 -4.45
N THR A 72 -2.51 -12.22 -5.12
CA THR A 72 -3.63 -13.14 -5.38
C THR A 72 -3.30 -14.26 -6.37
N ILE A 73 -2.22 -14.14 -7.14
CA ILE A 73 -1.70 -15.21 -8.01
C ILE A 73 -0.68 -16.10 -7.31
N HIS A 74 -0.31 -15.83 -6.06
CA HIS A 74 0.53 -16.74 -5.31
C HIS A 74 -0.26 -18.05 -5.05
N PRO A 75 0.30 -19.24 -5.38
CA PRO A 75 -0.45 -20.50 -5.33
C PRO A 75 -1.03 -20.78 -3.94
N ASP A 76 -0.29 -20.41 -2.89
CA ASP A 76 -0.66 -20.65 -1.49
C ASP A 76 -1.17 -19.39 -0.75
N ILE A 77 -1.69 -18.37 -1.45
CA ILE A 77 -2.16 -17.13 -0.78
C ILE A 77 -3.20 -17.39 0.32
N ALA A 78 -4.11 -18.35 0.11
CA ALA A 78 -5.10 -18.73 1.10
C ALA A 78 -4.46 -19.32 2.37
N THR A 79 -3.47 -20.20 2.20
CA THR A 79 -2.68 -20.78 3.29
C THR A 79 -1.94 -19.71 4.08
N LEU A 80 -1.34 -18.73 3.39
CA LEU A 80 -0.62 -17.62 4.02
C LEU A 80 -1.57 -16.74 4.84
N CYS A 81 -2.76 -16.40 4.32
CA CYS A 81 -3.77 -15.66 5.06
C CYS A 81 -4.29 -16.46 6.28
N ALA A 82 -4.56 -17.76 6.10
CA ALA A 82 -4.98 -18.62 7.20
C ALA A 82 -3.93 -18.65 8.33
N HIS A 83 -2.64 -18.75 7.99
CA HIS A 83 -1.56 -18.72 8.97
C HIS A 83 -1.44 -17.37 9.70
N ALA A 84 -1.62 -16.25 9.00
CA ALA A 84 -1.65 -14.94 9.66
C ALA A 84 -2.79 -14.86 10.69
N HIS A 85 -3.93 -15.46 10.35
CA HIS A 85 -5.09 -15.53 11.23
C HIS A 85 -4.84 -16.41 12.48
N THR A 86 -4.20 -17.58 12.33
CA THR A 86 -3.84 -18.46 13.47
C THR A 86 -2.83 -17.81 14.40
N LEU A 87 -1.90 -17.00 13.87
CA LEU A 87 -0.96 -16.19 14.64
C LEU A 87 -1.62 -15.01 15.37
N GLY A 88 -2.93 -14.84 15.25
CA GLY A 88 -3.66 -13.77 15.92
C GLY A 88 -3.53 -12.40 15.23
N LYS A 89 -3.00 -12.34 14.00
CA LYS A 89 -2.68 -11.07 13.33
C LYS A 89 -3.82 -10.53 12.51
N TYR A 90 -3.92 -9.20 12.49
CA TYR A 90 -4.78 -8.50 11.56
C TYR A 90 -4.20 -8.64 10.15
N THR A 91 -4.98 -9.19 9.22
CA THR A 91 -4.51 -9.60 7.91
C THR A 91 -5.06 -8.69 6.82
N LEU A 92 -4.15 -7.97 6.16
CA LEU A 92 -4.47 -7.06 5.06
C LEU A 92 -3.97 -7.64 3.72
N LEU A 93 -4.86 -7.75 2.73
CA LEU A 93 -4.46 -8.09 1.36
C LEU A 93 -4.39 -6.82 0.49
N VAL A 94 -3.24 -6.57 -0.16
CA VAL A 94 -3.09 -5.45 -1.10
C VAL A 94 -3.08 -5.99 -2.53
N THR A 95 -4.12 -5.71 -3.31
CA THR A 95 -4.33 -6.30 -4.65
C THR A 95 -4.66 -5.23 -5.69
N SER A 96 -4.40 -5.53 -6.97
CA SER A 96 -4.93 -4.75 -8.10
C SER A 96 -6.43 -4.97 -8.32
N GLY A 97 -7.01 -6.05 -7.79
CA GLY A 97 -8.40 -6.45 -8.05
C GLY A 97 -8.63 -7.04 -9.45
N VAL A 98 -7.59 -7.22 -10.28
CA VAL A 98 -7.75 -7.73 -11.66
C VAL A 98 -7.80 -9.26 -11.71
N HIS A 99 -7.22 -9.94 -10.73
CA HIS A 99 -7.13 -11.41 -10.72
C HIS A 99 -7.55 -11.99 -9.37
N LEU A 100 -8.84 -11.94 -9.06
CA LEU A 100 -9.36 -12.55 -7.85
C LEU A 100 -10.57 -13.43 -8.17
N PRO A 101 -10.36 -14.73 -8.49
CA PRO A 101 -11.45 -15.64 -8.79
C PRO A 101 -12.41 -15.74 -7.60
N GLU A 102 -13.72 -15.81 -7.86
CA GLU A 102 -14.77 -15.86 -6.83
C GLU A 102 -14.56 -16.99 -5.80
N ARG A 103 -14.14 -18.18 -6.27
CA ARG A 103 -13.77 -19.30 -5.40
C ARG A 103 -12.65 -18.94 -4.41
N THR A 104 -11.70 -18.12 -4.84
CA THR A 104 -10.56 -17.67 -4.04
C THR A 104 -11.01 -16.56 -3.07
N ILE A 105 -11.97 -15.72 -3.48
CA ILE A 105 -12.60 -14.72 -2.60
C ILE A 105 -13.21 -15.40 -1.38
N ALA A 106 -14.03 -16.43 -1.57
CA ALA A 106 -14.71 -17.11 -0.48
C ALA A 106 -13.72 -17.67 0.56
N THR A 107 -12.66 -18.35 0.11
CA THR A 107 -11.63 -18.91 1.00
C THR A 107 -10.79 -17.82 1.67
N LEU A 108 -10.39 -16.78 0.94
CA LEU A 108 -9.58 -15.70 1.50
C LEU A 108 -10.35 -14.86 2.52
N CYS A 109 -11.63 -14.58 2.26
CA CYS A 109 -12.47 -13.74 3.12
C CYS A 109 -12.69 -14.31 4.52
N ALA A 110 -12.48 -15.61 4.71
CA ALA A 110 -12.50 -16.24 6.03
C ALA A 110 -11.27 -15.88 6.89
N HIS A 111 -10.18 -15.44 6.26
CA HIS A 111 -8.87 -15.29 6.90
C HIS A 111 -8.24 -13.90 6.75
N ILE A 112 -8.91 -12.99 6.03
CA ILE A 112 -8.49 -11.60 5.90
C ILE A 112 -9.45 -10.69 6.66
N ASP A 113 -8.89 -9.65 7.26
CA ASP A 113 -9.66 -8.64 7.97
C ASP A 113 -9.92 -7.41 7.07
N CYS A 114 -9.12 -7.21 6.03
CA CYS A 114 -9.30 -6.12 5.08
C CYS A 114 -8.66 -6.39 3.72
N VAL A 115 -9.28 -5.85 2.66
CA VAL A 115 -8.73 -5.80 1.31
C VAL A 115 -8.48 -4.35 0.91
N LYS A 116 -7.32 -4.08 0.34
CA LYS A 116 -6.96 -2.78 -0.24
C LYS A 116 -6.77 -2.94 -1.73
N ILE A 117 -7.71 -2.40 -2.50
CA ILE A 117 -7.71 -2.50 -3.97
C ILE A 117 -7.05 -1.25 -4.55
N GLY A 118 -6.08 -1.45 -5.45
CA GLY A 118 -5.39 -0.39 -6.16
C GLY A 118 -6.25 0.18 -7.30
N MET A 119 -6.57 1.47 -7.21
CA MET A 119 -7.35 2.19 -8.22
C MET A 119 -6.61 3.45 -8.67
N ASP A 120 -6.77 3.86 -9.92
CA ASP A 120 -6.14 5.08 -10.44
C ASP A 120 -7.12 5.97 -11.23
N GLY A 121 -8.41 5.80 -11.01
CA GLY A 121 -9.48 6.58 -11.64
C GLY A 121 -10.85 6.26 -11.06
N VAL A 122 -11.84 7.13 -11.28
CA VAL A 122 -13.28 6.82 -11.09
C VAL A 122 -13.95 6.39 -12.40
N THR A 123 -13.20 6.41 -13.51
CA THR A 123 -13.63 5.99 -14.84
C THR A 123 -12.68 4.94 -15.42
N PRO A 124 -13.15 4.11 -16.37
CA PRO A 124 -12.26 3.21 -17.12
C PRO A 124 -11.12 3.96 -17.81
N GLU A 125 -11.39 5.13 -18.38
CA GLU A 125 -10.42 5.90 -19.16
C GLU A 125 -9.21 6.29 -18.32
N THR A 126 -9.41 6.85 -17.12
CA THR A 126 -8.31 7.30 -16.26
C THR A 126 -7.60 6.15 -15.56
N HIS A 127 -8.34 5.11 -15.16
CA HIS A 127 -7.75 3.94 -14.50
C HIS A 127 -6.96 3.06 -15.49
N ASP A 128 -7.53 2.74 -16.65
CA ASP A 128 -6.90 1.85 -17.64
C ASP A 128 -5.71 2.52 -18.33
N ALA A 129 -5.69 3.86 -18.44
CA ALA A 129 -4.51 4.60 -18.91
C ALA A 129 -3.24 4.25 -18.10
N VAL A 130 -3.41 3.92 -16.81
CA VAL A 130 -2.32 3.58 -15.89
C VAL A 130 -2.09 2.07 -15.80
N ARG A 131 -3.16 1.26 -15.70
CA ARG A 131 -3.08 -0.16 -15.36
C ARG A 131 -3.26 -1.11 -16.54
N GLY A 132 -3.69 -0.60 -17.70
CA GLY A 132 -3.95 -1.37 -18.92
C GLY A 132 -5.45 -1.55 -19.18
N ALA A 133 -5.81 -1.79 -20.44
CA ALA A 133 -7.20 -1.89 -20.86
C ALA A 133 -7.98 -3.01 -20.14
N GLY A 134 -9.21 -2.70 -19.75
CA GLY A 134 -10.13 -3.60 -19.06
C GLY A 134 -9.81 -3.85 -17.58
N SER A 135 -8.82 -3.16 -17.02
CA SER A 135 -8.41 -3.35 -15.62
C SER A 135 -9.42 -2.76 -14.64
N PHE A 136 -10.03 -1.61 -14.97
CA PHE A 136 -11.07 -0.99 -14.17
C PHE A 136 -12.29 -1.90 -14.03
N ALA A 137 -12.80 -2.43 -15.15
CA ALA A 137 -13.95 -3.32 -15.16
C ALA A 137 -13.72 -4.56 -14.28
N LYS A 138 -12.53 -5.17 -14.36
CA LYS A 138 -12.17 -6.33 -13.52
C LYS A 138 -12.03 -5.97 -12.04
N ALA A 139 -11.42 -4.83 -11.72
CA ALA A 139 -11.33 -4.35 -10.34
C ALA A 139 -12.72 -4.07 -9.74
N MET A 140 -13.64 -3.52 -10.53
CA MET A 140 -15.03 -3.28 -10.13
C MET A 140 -15.82 -4.57 -9.95
N GLN A 141 -15.60 -5.59 -10.80
CA GLN A 141 -16.17 -6.93 -10.61
C GLN A 141 -15.69 -7.54 -9.29
N THR A 142 -14.39 -7.46 -9.00
CA THR A 142 -13.83 -7.90 -7.71
C THR A 142 -14.46 -7.15 -6.55
N TRP A 143 -14.64 -5.84 -6.67
CA TRP A 143 -15.28 -5.02 -5.64
C TRP A 143 -16.71 -5.50 -5.34
N ALA A 144 -17.50 -5.79 -6.38
CA ALA A 144 -18.87 -6.28 -6.24
C ALA A 144 -18.94 -7.71 -5.67
N ALA A 145 -17.92 -8.54 -5.93
CA ALA A 145 -17.86 -9.92 -5.46
C ALA A 145 -17.34 -10.04 -4.02
N LEU A 146 -16.68 -9.02 -3.46
CA LEU A 146 -16.22 -9.05 -2.07
C LEU A 146 -17.44 -9.03 -1.14
N PRO A 147 -17.52 -9.96 -0.17
CA PRO A 147 -18.64 -10.00 0.77
C PRO A 147 -18.64 -8.73 1.61
N ALA A 148 -19.83 -8.21 1.93
CA ALA A 148 -20.00 -7.01 2.76
C ALA A 148 -19.26 -7.05 4.11
N LEU A 149 -18.98 -8.28 4.59
CA LEU A 149 -18.28 -8.55 5.83
C LEU A 149 -16.75 -8.35 5.77
N VAL A 150 -16.16 -8.15 4.60
CA VAL A 150 -14.73 -7.84 4.44
C VAL A 150 -14.57 -6.35 4.10
N PRO A 151 -14.13 -5.52 5.06
CA PRO A 151 -13.80 -4.13 4.84
C PRO A 151 -12.90 -3.92 3.62
N THR A 152 -13.37 -3.14 2.65
CA THR A 152 -12.61 -2.80 1.44
C THR A 152 -12.12 -1.35 1.51
N MET A 153 -10.84 -1.15 1.19
CA MET A 153 -10.21 0.17 1.09
C MET A 153 -9.81 0.45 -0.36
N CYS A 154 -10.05 1.68 -0.82
CA CYS A 154 -9.49 2.15 -2.07
C CYS A 154 -8.08 2.69 -1.83
N LYS A 155 -7.08 2.16 -2.53
CA LYS A 155 -5.74 2.74 -2.64
C LYS A 155 -5.65 3.48 -3.97
N PHE A 156 -5.80 4.81 -3.92
CA PHE A 156 -5.82 5.65 -5.11
C PHE A 156 -4.44 6.24 -5.40
N THR A 157 -3.87 6.04 -6.59
CA THR A 157 -2.62 6.73 -6.98
C THR A 157 -2.94 7.98 -7.78
N VAL A 158 -2.80 9.14 -7.14
CA VAL A 158 -2.95 10.45 -7.76
C VAL A 158 -1.77 10.74 -8.67
N ASN A 159 -2.07 11.16 -9.89
CA ASN A 159 -1.13 11.56 -10.92
C ASN A 159 -1.67 12.80 -11.64
N ALA A 160 -0.84 13.41 -12.49
CA ALA A 160 -1.24 14.64 -13.19
C ALA A 160 -2.47 14.49 -14.08
N GLN A 161 -2.75 13.28 -14.58
CA GLN A 161 -3.87 13.02 -15.47
C GLN A 161 -5.18 12.75 -14.73
N ASN A 162 -5.17 12.35 -13.46
CA ASN A 162 -6.39 12.03 -12.70
C ASN A 162 -6.64 12.94 -11.48
N VAL A 163 -5.75 13.89 -11.17
CA VAL A 163 -5.88 14.79 -10.02
C VAL A 163 -7.18 15.60 -10.04
N HIS A 164 -7.71 15.88 -11.22
CA HIS A 164 -8.98 16.57 -11.41
C HIS A 164 -10.20 15.76 -10.91
N GLU A 165 -10.07 14.43 -10.77
CA GLU A 165 -11.14 13.56 -10.27
C GLU A 165 -11.24 13.54 -8.75
N LEU A 166 -10.29 14.12 -8.01
CA LEU A 166 -10.27 14.07 -6.54
C LEU A 166 -11.61 14.40 -5.86
N PRO A 167 -12.38 15.43 -6.29
CA PRO A 167 -13.70 15.73 -5.72
C PRO A 167 -14.69 14.55 -5.81
N GLN A 168 -14.54 13.68 -6.81
CA GLN A 168 -15.42 12.53 -7.05
C GLN A 168 -14.91 11.24 -6.38
N VAL A 169 -13.62 11.12 -6.11
CA VAL A 169 -13.00 9.89 -5.56
C VAL A 169 -13.70 9.45 -4.27
N VAL A 170 -13.86 10.34 -3.29
CA VAL A 170 -14.45 9.97 -2.00
C VAL A 170 -15.93 9.59 -2.12
N PRO A 171 -16.80 10.41 -2.76
CA PRO A 171 -18.20 10.01 -3.00
C PRO A 171 -18.33 8.70 -3.76
N PHE A 172 -17.54 8.51 -4.82
CA PHE A 172 -17.58 7.30 -5.65
C PHE A 172 -17.26 6.04 -4.84
N TYR A 173 -16.11 6.00 -4.18
CA TYR A 173 -15.71 4.81 -3.42
C TYR A 173 -16.54 4.62 -2.14
N ARG A 174 -17.06 5.70 -1.53
CA ARG A 174 -18.02 5.60 -0.42
C ARG A 174 -19.32 4.94 -0.88
N ALA A 175 -19.85 5.32 -2.04
CA ALA A 175 -21.06 4.71 -2.61
C ALA A 175 -20.88 3.21 -2.91
N LEU A 176 -19.65 2.80 -3.24
CA LEU A 176 -19.28 1.39 -3.41
C LEU A 176 -19.08 0.64 -2.07
N GLY A 177 -19.28 1.29 -0.93
CA GLY A 177 -19.10 0.68 0.39
C GLY A 177 -17.65 0.57 0.85
N ALA A 178 -16.73 1.35 0.26
CA ALA A 178 -15.38 1.46 0.81
C ALA A 178 -15.45 1.90 2.29
N LYS A 179 -14.48 1.47 3.08
CA LYS A 179 -14.30 1.93 4.46
C LYS A 179 -13.28 3.06 4.57
N ARG A 180 -12.44 3.24 3.55
CA ARG A 180 -11.36 4.23 3.52
C ARG A 180 -10.86 4.49 2.10
N VAL A 181 -10.44 5.72 1.83
CA VAL A 181 -9.64 6.07 0.65
C VAL A 181 -8.22 6.45 1.11
N VAL A 182 -7.23 5.78 0.55
CA VAL A 182 -5.81 6.04 0.77
C VAL A 182 -5.22 6.64 -0.49
N LEU A 183 -4.94 7.94 -0.47
CA LEU A 183 -4.29 8.66 -1.57
C LEU A 183 -2.77 8.45 -1.50
N ASN A 184 -2.19 8.05 -2.62
CA ASN A 184 -0.75 8.04 -2.85
C ASN A 184 -0.44 8.94 -4.04
N GLY A 185 0.65 9.69 -3.98
CA GLY A 185 1.15 10.42 -5.14
C GLY A 185 1.96 9.52 -6.07
N TRP A 186 1.92 9.83 -7.36
CA TRP A 186 2.82 9.31 -8.37
C TRP A 186 4.27 9.53 -7.94
N LEU A 187 5.06 8.46 -7.93
CA LEU A 187 6.49 8.52 -7.62
C LEU A 187 7.31 8.25 -8.89
N PRO A 188 8.36 9.05 -9.16
CA PRO A 188 9.26 8.83 -10.28
C PRO A 188 10.28 7.72 -9.94
N ILE A 189 9.78 6.50 -9.75
CA ILE A 189 10.56 5.29 -9.46
C ILE A 189 10.01 4.11 -10.28
N GLY A 190 10.86 3.14 -10.63
CA GLY A 190 10.49 2.05 -11.53
C GLY A 190 9.93 2.60 -12.85
N THR A 191 8.80 2.07 -13.32
CA THR A 191 8.15 2.56 -14.56
C THR A 191 7.70 4.02 -14.44
N GLY A 192 7.47 4.51 -13.21
CA GLY A 192 7.05 5.89 -12.97
C GLY A 192 8.12 6.93 -13.32
N ALA A 193 9.39 6.51 -13.42
CA ALA A 193 10.52 7.36 -13.80
C ALA A 193 10.76 7.42 -15.33
N GLU A 194 10.11 6.54 -16.09
CA GLU A 194 10.40 6.38 -17.52
C GLU A 194 9.98 7.61 -18.33
N PRO A 195 10.74 8.00 -19.39
CA PRO A 195 10.46 9.21 -20.16
C PRO A 195 9.04 9.29 -20.73
N TRP A 196 8.48 8.16 -21.18
CA TRP A 196 7.12 8.10 -21.74
C TRP A 196 6.00 8.21 -20.70
N ASN A 197 6.34 8.26 -19.41
CA ASN A 197 5.38 8.46 -18.32
C ASN A 197 5.49 9.84 -17.65
N ARG A 198 6.31 10.75 -18.19
CA ARG A 198 6.47 12.11 -17.66
C ARG A 198 5.16 12.87 -17.54
N THR A 199 4.18 12.61 -18.41
CA THR A 199 2.85 13.23 -18.38
C THR A 199 2.02 12.87 -17.15
N PHE A 200 2.37 11.81 -16.42
CA PHE A 200 1.72 11.41 -15.17
C PHE A 200 2.36 12.05 -13.94
N ALA A 201 3.58 12.58 -14.05
CA ALA A 201 4.31 13.15 -12.93
C ALA A 201 3.58 14.37 -12.34
N LEU A 202 3.45 14.42 -11.01
CA LEU A 202 2.79 15.51 -10.32
C LEU A 202 3.62 16.80 -10.39
N THR A 203 2.97 17.92 -10.69
CA THR A 203 3.55 19.27 -10.55
C THR A 203 3.38 19.76 -9.11
N ALA A 204 4.03 20.87 -8.77
CA ALA A 204 3.84 21.51 -7.46
C ALA A 204 2.38 21.96 -7.24
N GLU A 205 1.72 22.42 -8.29
CA GLU A 205 0.30 22.78 -8.27
C GLU A 205 -0.57 21.56 -7.99
N HIS A 206 -0.33 20.43 -8.67
CA HIS A 206 -1.06 19.20 -8.40
C HIS A 206 -0.89 18.75 -6.93
N VAL A 207 0.33 18.81 -6.40
CA VAL A 207 0.60 18.48 -4.98
C VAL A 207 -0.14 19.45 -4.04
N ALA A 208 -0.18 20.74 -4.34
CA ALA A 208 -0.93 21.72 -3.56
C ALA A 208 -2.43 21.44 -3.59
N THR A 209 -2.99 21.06 -4.75
CA THR A 209 -4.39 20.64 -4.90
C THR A 209 -4.69 19.41 -4.05
N VAL A 210 -3.85 18.38 -4.10
CA VAL A 210 -4.01 17.18 -3.26
C VAL A 210 -3.96 17.52 -1.78
N ASN A 211 -3.00 18.34 -1.36
CA ASN A 211 -2.87 18.72 0.06
C ASN A 211 -4.06 19.54 0.55
N ARG A 212 -4.61 20.43 -0.28
CA ARG A 212 -5.83 21.17 0.02
C ARG A 212 -7.03 20.22 0.15
N PHE A 213 -7.22 19.34 -0.82
CA PHE A 213 -8.27 18.32 -0.79
C PHE A 213 -8.19 17.47 0.48
N VAL A 214 -7.00 16.95 0.80
CA VAL A 214 -6.77 16.16 2.01
C VAL A 214 -7.06 16.99 3.27
N HIS A 215 -6.60 18.24 3.36
CA HIS A 215 -6.87 19.09 4.52
C HIS A 215 -8.37 19.39 4.71
N GLU A 216 -9.11 19.61 3.63
CA GLU A 216 -10.56 19.83 3.67
C GLU A 216 -11.32 18.58 4.14
N HIS A 217 -10.88 17.39 3.70
CA HIS A 217 -11.53 16.11 4.01
C HIS A 217 -10.99 15.43 5.28
N LEU A 218 -9.88 15.90 5.86
CA LEU A 218 -9.35 15.46 7.15
C LEU A 218 -9.91 16.25 8.34
N LYS A 219 -10.63 17.36 8.11
CA LYS A 219 -11.15 18.21 9.20
C LYS A 219 -12.30 17.54 9.97
N PRO A 220 -12.50 17.89 11.26
CA PRO A 220 -13.44 17.21 12.14
C PRO A 220 -14.92 17.22 11.72
N ARG A 221 -15.31 18.07 10.77
CA ARG A 221 -16.69 18.16 10.27
C ARG A 221 -17.08 17.04 9.29
N TYR A 222 -16.13 16.25 8.78
CA TYR A 222 -16.37 15.19 7.79
C TYR A 222 -15.88 13.80 8.23
N HIS A 223 -15.88 13.53 9.54
CA HIS A 223 -15.50 12.24 10.15
C HIS A 223 -16.34 11.01 9.72
N GLU A 224 -17.27 11.14 8.78
CA GLU A 224 -18.07 10.01 8.29
C GLU A 224 -17.27 9.03 7.40
N PHE A 225 -16.14 9.45 6.80
CA PHE A 225 -15.32 8.56 5.97
C PHE A 225 -13.84 8.92 6.01
N PRO A 226 -12.96 7.98 6.41
CA PRO A 226 -11.55 8.27 6.55
C PRO A 226 -10.88 8.40 5.19
N VAL A 227 -10.22 9.53 4.99
CA VAL A 227 -9.26 9.75 3.90
C VAL A 227 -7.87 9.82 4.52
N SER A 228 -6.88 9.20 3.91
CA SER A 228 -5.49 9.37 4.33
C SER A 228 -4.55 9.52 3.16
N ARG A 229 -3.49 10.31 3.35
CA ARG A 229 -2.42 10.48 2.39
C ARG A 229 -1.19 9.65 2.77
N SER A 230 -0.44 9.20 1.78
CA SER A 230 0.91 8.67 2.00
C SER A 230 1.98 9.74 1.84
N CYS A 231 3.20 9.40 2.25
CA CYS A 231 4.35 10.30 2.27
C CYS A 231 4.78 10.84 0.90
N SER A 232 4.26 10.29 -0.21
CA SER A 232 4.53 10.80 -1.57
C SER A 232 3.77 12.09 -1.91
N LEU A 233 2.82 12.52 -1.06
CA LEU A 233 2.01 13.73 -1.25
C LEU A 233 2.42 14.91 -0.35
N ASP A 234 3.43 14.73 0.53
CA ASP A 234 3.93 15.77 1.45
C ASP A 234 5.45 16.03 1.29
N ALA A 235 5.93 17.13 1.88
CA ALA A 235 7.32 17.54 1.97
C ALA A 235 8.14 16.68 2.94
N GLY A 236 8.28 15.41 2.60
CA GLY A 236 9.10 14.44 3.32
C GLY A 236 8.37 13.80 4.49
N CYS A 237 8.96 12.71 5.00
CA CYS A 237 8.53 12.04 6.22
C CYS A 237 8.89 12.94 7.42
N ARG A 238 8.19 14.06 7.62
CA ARG A 238 8.51 15.03 8.69
C ARG A 238 8.24 14.47 10.07
N ASP A 239 7.27 13.57 10.18
CA ASP A 239 6.98 12.84 11.40
C ASP A 239 6.95 11.36 11.06
N ARG A 240 7.90 10.56 11.57
CA ARG A 240 7.67 9.11 11.71
C ARG A 240 6.93 8.88 13.02
N PRO A 241 5.66 8.44 12.97
CA PRO A 241 5.09 7.71 14.10
C PRO A 241 4.70 6.26 13.75
N ALA A 242 4.92 5.77 12.53
CA ALA A 242 4.32 4.50 12.13
C ALA A 242 5.34 3.36 12.06
N ARG A 243 5.27 2.47 13.06
CA ARG A 243 5.95 1.16 13.18
C ARG A 243 5.54 0.25 12.01
N MET A 244 5.99 0.59 10.80
CA MET A 244 5.73 -0.13 9.57
C MET A 244 7.03 -0.72 9.05
N TYR A 245 7.02 -2.02 8.78
CA TYR A 245 8.18 -2.76 8.32
C TYR A 245 7.86 -3.36 6.96
N TYR A 246 8.75 -3.18 5.99
CA TYR A 246 8.66 -3.80 4.68
C TYR A 246 9.66 -4.94 4.59
N VAL A 247 9.16 -6.15 4.40
CA VAL A 247 9.99 -7.33 4.19
C VAL A 247 10.09 -7.58 2.69
N THR A 248 11.31 -7.43 2.19
CA THR A 248 11.63 -7.67 0.79
C THR A 248 11.60 -9.17 0.46
N ARG A 249 11.70 -9.49 -0.82
CA ARG A 249 11.80 -10.87 -1.33
C ARG A 249 12.99 -11.67 -0.81
N THR A 250 14.06 -10.97 -0.42
CA THR A 250 15.25 -11.58 0.16
C THR A 250 15.21 -11.51 1.68
N GLY A 251 14.03 -11.35 2.30
CA GLY A 251 13.90 -11.27 3.76
C GLY A 251 14.53 -10.02 4.38
N ALA A 252 15.21 -9.18 3.60
CA ALA A 252 15.77 -7.93 4.09
C ALA A 252 14.64 -7.01 4.55
N VAL A 253 14.81 -6.36 5.70
CA VAL A 253 13.75 -5.55 6.34
C VAL A 253 14.05 -4.07 6.18
N ALA A 254 13.15 -3.35 5.52
CA ALA A 254 13.26 -1.91 5.30
C ALA A 254 12.17 -1.17 6.06
N PRO A 255 12.36 0.12 6.39
CA PRO A 255 11.31 0.92 7.03
C PRO A 255 10.18 1.33 6.08
N CYS A 256 10.39 1.18 4.77
CA CYS A 256 9.43 1.55 3.75
C CYS A 256 9.72 0.79 2.46
N ILE A 257 8.66 0.54 1.69
CA ILE A 257 8.75 -0.10 0.39
C ILE A 257 9.61 0.66 -0.63
N PHE A 258 9.61 1.99 -0.57
CA PHE A 258 10.41 2.83 -1.46
C PHE A 258 11.86 3.00 -1.00
N SER A 259 12.21 2.42 0.14
CA SER A 259 13.56 2.46 0.70
C SER A 259 14.14 1.06 0.88
N ALA A 260 13.79 0.11 0.01
CA ALA A 260 14.37 -1.24 0.03
C ALA A 260 15.91 -1.24 -0.02
N ALA A 261 16.52 -0.24 -0.66
CA ALA A 261 17.97 -0.03 -0.66
C ALA A 261 18.57 0.35 0.71
N HIS A 262 17.73 0.71 1.69
CA HIS A 262 18.09 0.97 3.08
C HIS A 262 17.57 -0.13 4.01
N ALA A 263 17.35 -1.34 3.46
CA ALA A 263 17.02 -2.48 4.30
C ALA A 263 18.19 -2.76 5.25
N ILE A 264 17.85 -3.08 6.49
CA ILE A 264 18.78 -3.55 7.51
C ILE A 264 18.36 -4.95 7.93
N GLY A 265 19.34 -5.82 8.16
CA GLY A 265 19.15 -7.24 8.52
C GLY A 265 18.44 -8.10 7.47
N ASP A 266 18.39 -9.42 7.70
CA ASP A 266 17.58 -10.39 6.95
C ASP A 266 16.76 -11.23 7.94
N ILE A 267 15.43 -11.08 7.89
CA ILE A 267 14.50 -11.80 8.77
C ILE A 267 14.47 -13.31 8.52
N ARG A 268 15.19 -13.81 7.52
CA ARG A 268 15.32 -15.25 7.24
C ARG A 268 16.59 -15.85 7.84
N ASP A 269 17.58 -15.02 8.18
CA ASP A 269 18.79 -15.46 8.86
C ASP A 269 18.46 -15.81 10.32
N PRO A 270 18.58 -17.09 10.75
CA PRO A 270 18.28 -17.50 12.12
C PRO A 270 19.05 -16.73 13.19
N ALA A 271 20.23 -16.19 12.88
CA ALA A 271 21.04 -15.40 13.81
C ALA A 271 20.52 -13.97 14.03
N THR A 272 19.60 -13.50 13.19
CA THR A 272 19.06 -12.13 13.32
C THR A 272 18.21 -11.99 14.58
N ASP A 273 18.60 -11.08 15.48
CA ASP A 273 17.75 -10.60 16.56
C ASP A 273 16.67 -9.67 15.99
N VAL A 274 15.45 -10.20 15.88
CA VAL A 274 14.32 -9.49 15.30
C VAL A 274 13.91 -8.29 16.15
N ALA A 275 14.00 -8.40 17.48
CA ALA A 275 13.63 -7.30 18.36
C ALA A 275 14.57 -6.11 18.17
N ALA A 276 15.88 -6.37 18.19
CA ALA A 276 16.91 -5.36 17.97
C ALA A 276 16.77 -4.73 16.58
N LEU A 277 16.56 -5.55 15.56
CA LEU A 277 16.38 -5.10 14.18
C LEU A 277 15.20 -4.11 14.04
N LEU A 278 14.04 -4.46 14.60
CA LEU A 278 12.85 -3.61 14.53
C LEU A 278 13.01 -2.33 15.38
N GLN A 279 13.70 -2.42 16.53
CA GLN A 279 14.03 -1.26 17.34
C GLN A 279 14.99 -0.29 16.62
N GLU A 280 15.98 -0.81 15.90
CA GLU A 280 16.86 -0.01 15.06
C GLU A 280 16.06 0.68 13.94
N LEU A 281 15.14 -0.04 13.28
CA LEU A 281 14.24 0.55 12.30
C LEU A 281 13.36 1.65 12.90
N ASP A 282 12.81 1.46 14.09
CA ASP A 282 11.94 2.43 14.78
C ASP A 282 12.69 3.72 15.15
N THR A 283 13.99 3.60 15.49
CA THR A 283 14.85 4.74 15.83
C THR A 283 15.54 5.37 14.61
N HIS A 284 15.57 4.66 13.47
CA HIS A 284 16.19 5.14 12.24
C HIS A 284 15.47 6.34 11.63
N ARG A 285 16.08 7.53 11.74
CA ARG A 285 15.66 8.74 10.99
C ARG A 285 16.15 8.70 9.54
N ILE A 286 15.64 7.75 8.75
CA ILE A 286 15.92 7.73 7.31
C ILE A 286 15.05 8.80 6.64
N GLY A 287 15.63 9.98 6.42
CA GLY A 287 15.09 10.93 5.44
C GLY A 287 15.04 10.23 4.09
N CYS A 288 13.89 10.24 3.41
CA CYS A 288 13.73 9.53 2.14
C CYS A 288 14.63 10.15 1.06
N ARG A 289 15.87 9.64 0.92
CA ARG A 289 16.82 10.07 -0.10
C ARG A 289 16.28 9.88 -1.51
N ALA A 290 15.39 8.91 -1.75
CA ALA A 290 14.71 8.72 -3.02
C ALA A 290 13.78 9.90 -3.39
N LEU A 291 13.02 10.43 -2.43
CA LEU A 291 12.21 11.65 -2.63
C LEU A 291 13.09 12.91 -2.68
N ILE A 292 14.19 12.96 -1.93
CA ILE A 292 15.13 14.10 -1.94
C ILE A 292 15.89 14.17 -3.28
N ALA A 293 16.31 13.02 -3.84
CA ALA A 293 17.00 12.95 -5.13
C ALA A 293 16.04 13.29 -6.30
N ALA A 294 14.81 12.79 -6.28
CA ALA A 294 13.77 13.16 -7.23
C ALA A 294 13.46 14.68 -7.22
N ARG A 295 13.61 15.35 -6.06
CA ARG A 295 13.41 16.80 -5.90
C ARG A 295 14.58 17.65 -6.39
N ARG A 296 15.82 17.15 -6.42
CA ARG A 296 16.99 17.91 -6.90
C ARG A 296 16.88 18.32 -8.38
N HIS A 297 16.03 17.65 -9.15
CA HIS A 297 15.75 17.97 -10.55
C HIS A 297 14.43 18.73 -10.77
N HIS A 298 13.70 19.11 -9.71
CA HIS A 298 12.43 19.82 -9.81
C HIS A 298 12.55 21.26 -9.26
N PRO A 299 12.28 22.31 -10.07
CA PRO A 299 12.52 23.71 -9.69
C PRO A 299 11.65 24.23 -8.53
N ALA A 300 10.61 23.50 -8.13
CA ALA A 300 9.71 23.85 -7.03
C ALA A 300 10.24 23.51 -5.62
N SER A 301 11.42 22.91 -5.51
CA SER A 301 12.01 22.49 -4.23
C SER A 301 12.60 23.64 -3.37
N ARG A 302 12.56 24.89 -3.86
CA ARG A 302 12.99 26.09 -3.12
C ARG A 302 11.92 26.76 -2.26
N LEU A 303 10.68 26.24 -2.22
CA LEU A 303 9.65 26.77 -1.32
C LEU A 303 9.81 26.14 0.08
N THR A 304 10.75 26.72 0.82
CA THR A 304 10.84 26.61 2.28
C THR A 304 9.58 27.25 2.87
N ILE A 305 8.54 26.45 3.14
CA ILE A 305 7.48 26.88 4.05
C ILE A 305 8.08 26.80 5.46
N ALA A 306 8.57 27.96 5.92
CA ALA A 306 8.71 28.24 7.33
C ALA A 306 7.31 28.18 7.95
N CYS A 307 7.02 27.11 8.70
CA CYS A 307 5.96 27.16 9.70
C CYS A 307 6.64 27.35 11.04
N ALA A 308 6.27 28.47 11.66
CA ALA A 308 6.67 28.90 12.98
C ALA A 308 6.28 27.88 14.07
N LEU A 309 6.97 28.04 15.19
CA LEU A 309 6.83 27.44 16.52
C LEU A 309 5.44 26.89 16.89
#